data_AF-A0AAC9AG18-F1
#
_entry.id   AF-A0AAC9AG18-F1
#
_cell.length_a   1.000
_cell.length_b   1.000
_cell.length_c   1.000
_cell.angle_alpha   90.00
_cell.angle_beta   90.00
_cell.angle_gamma   90.00
#
_symmetry.space_group_name_H-M   'P 1'
#
loop_
_entity.id
_entity.type
_entity.pdbx_description
1 polymer ?
#
loop_
_entity_poly.entity_id
_entity_poly.type
_entity_poly.pdbx_seq_one_letter_code
_entity_poly.pdbx_strand_id
1 'polypeptide(L)'
;MKLLKTLAATAALAFAVNANAAPEKDVRFVGETQFSGFCKAVVLDDIKVLRSNLARNVGRIGASQREVLRMVTAEDGLTCNGVNLIKFSVERDANSVHEYLTSRS
;
A
#
# COMPACT_ATOMS: atom_id res chain seq x y z
N MET A 1 23.94 -55.62 18.06
CA MET A 1 23.87 -54.21 18.47
C MET A 1 24.67 -53.34 17.51
N LYS A 2 24.01 -52.48 16.72
CA LYS A 2 24.43 -51.10 16.45
C LYS A 2 23.37 -50.43 15.58
N LEU A 3 22.57 -49.61 16.26
CA LEU A 3 21.64 -48.66 15.69
C LEU A 3 22.40 -47.64 14.84
N LEU A 4 22.11 -47.57 13.55
CA LEU A 4 22.43 -46.42 12.71
C LEU A 4 21.24 -45.46 12.77
N LYS A 5 21.39 -44.48 13.66
CA LYS A 5 20.57 -43.28 13.75
C LYS A 5 21.04 -42.28 12.68
N THR A 6 20.13 -41.35 12.37
CA THR A 6 20.34 -40.05 11.69
C THR A 6 20.41 -40.10 10.16
N LEU A 7 19.87 -39.15 9.38
CA LEU A 7 19.55 -37.74 9.64
C LEU A 7 18.50 -37.27 8.61
N ALA A 8 17.55 -36.44 9.03
CA ALA A 8 16.49 -35.88 8.19
C ALA A 8 17.05 -34.97 7.09
N ALA A 9 16.64 -35.21 5.83
CA ALA A 9 16.89 -34.29 4.72
C ALA A 9 15.68 -33.36 4.54
N THR A 10 15.65 -32.27 5.31
CA THR A 10 14.77 -31.12 5.04
C THR A 10 15.30 -30.40 3.81
N ALA A 11 14.68 -30.62 2.65
CA ALA A 11 14.89 -29.78 1.48
C ALA A 11 14.30 -28.39 1.76
N ALA A 12 15.17 -27.42 2.04
CA ALA A 12 14.78 -26.03 2.17
C ALA A 12 14.26 -25.53 0.81
N LEU A 13 12.97 -25.18 0.74
CA LEU A 13 12.43 -24.40 -0.36
C LEU A 13 13.11 -23.03 -0.32
N ALA A 14 14.01 -22.77 -1.27
CA ALA A 14 14.60 -21.47 -1.46
C ALA A 14 13.51 -20.50 -1.95
N PHE A 15 12.92 -19.75 -1.03
CA PHE A 15 12.11 -18.59 -1.39
C PHE A 15 13.05 -17.50 -1.91
N ALA A 16 13.19 -17.40 -3.23
CA ALA A 16 13.84 -16.26 -3.87
C ALA A 16 12.94 -15.04 -3.71
N VAL A 17 13.11 -14.30 -2.61
CA VAL A 17 12.43 -13.03 -2.39
C VAL A 17 13.19 -11.96 -3.19
N ASN A 18 12.78 -11.71 -4.44
CA ASN A 18 13.25 -10.56 -5.21
C ASN A 18 12.56 -9.29 -4.70
N ALA A 19 13.08 -8.74 -3.59
CA ALA A 19 12.70 -7.40 -3.15
C ALA A 19 13.41 -6.37 -4.02
N ASN A 20 12.82 -6.02 -5.17
CA ASN A 20 13.18 -4.80 -5.89
C ASN A 20 12.61 -3.60 -5.11
N ALA A 21 13.33 -3.15 -4.09
CA ALA A 21 13.02 -1.92 -3.40
C ALA A 21 13.58 -0.75 -4.23
N ALA A 22 12.70 -0.05 -4.95
CA ALA A 22 13.02 1.25 -5.55
C ALA A 22 13.45 2.22 -4.44
N PRO A 23 14.33 3.20 -4.73
CA PRO A 23 14.85 4.13 -3.72
C PRO A 23 13.69 4.82 -3.00
N GLU A 24 13.60 4.60 -1.68
CA GLU A 24 12.60 5.25 -0.84
C GLU A 24 12.91 6.74 -0.76
N LYS A 25 12.01 7.58 -1.26
CA LYS A 25 11.98 8.99 -0.89
C LYS A 25 11.77 9.04 0.62
N ASP A 26 12.68 9.68 1.37
CA ASP A 26 12.59 9.81 2.81
C ASP A 26 11.37 10.68 3.17
N VAL A 27 10.24 10.04 3.46
CA VAL A 27 8.99 10.72 3.79
C VAL A 27 8.54 10.36 5.20
N ARG A 28 8.50 11.37 6.06
CA ARG A 28 7.93 11.27 7.40
C ARG A 28 6.43 11.46 7.31
N PHE A 29 5.67 10.40 7.61
CA PHE A 29 4.21 10.47 7.66
C PHE A 29 3.76 11.02 9.01
N VAL A 30 2.96 12.09 8.99
CA VAL A 30 2.31 12.66 10.17
C VAL A 30 0.80 12.53 9.98
N GLY A 31 0.11 11.83 10.88
CA GLY A 31 -1.33 11.53 10.80
C GLY A 31 -1.69 10.06 11.06
N GLU A 32 -2.77 9.57 10.43
CA GLU A 32 -3.20 8.16 10.50
C GLU A 32 -2.20 7.22 9.81
N THR A 33 -1.17 6.81 10.55
CA THR A 33 -0.09 5.95 10.06
C THR A 33 -0.57 4.57 9.60
N GLN A 34 -1.71 4.11 10.13
CA GLN A 34 -2.37 2.84 9.75
C GLN A 34 -2.80 2.78 8.28
N PHE A 35 -2.90 3.93 7.60
CA PHE A 35 -3.27 4.05 6.19
C PHE A 35 -2.19 4.80 5.37
N SER A 36 -0.99 4.96 5.93
CA SER A 36 0.14 5.67 5.30
C SER A 36 0.47 5.17 3.90
N GLY A 37 0.17 3.91 3.57
CA GLY A 37 0.36 3.34 2.24
C GLY A 37 -0.36 4.09 1.12
N PHE A 38 -1.53 4.68 1.40
CA PHE A 38 -2.25 5.52 0.43
C PHE A 38 -1.53 6.85 0.20
N CYS A 39 -1.11 7.53 1.28
CA CYS A 39 -0.31 8.74 1.19
C CYS A 39 1.03 8.47 0.48
N LYS A 40 1.67 7.32 0.74
CA LYS A 40 2.89 6.88 0.07
C LYS A 40 2.68 6.73 -1.44
N ALA A 41 1.55 6.17 -1.85
CA ALA A 41 1.21 6.06 -3.27
C ALA A 41 1.16 7.43 -3.95
N VAL A 42 0.58 8.43 -3.29
CA VAL A 42 0.53 9.81 -3.77
C VAL A 42 1.95 10.41 -3.86
N VAL A 43 2.76 10.29 -2.82
CA VAL A 43 4.15 10.81 -2.81
C VAL A 43 5.00 10.23 -3.95
N LEU A 44 4.78 8.97 -4.29
CA LEU A 44 5.49 8.27 -5.35
C LEU A 44 4.83 8.43 -6.72
N ASP A 45 3.65 9.05 -6.80
CA ASP A 45 2.75 9.03 -7.96
C ASP A 45 2.59 7.61 -8.56
N ASP A 46 2.46 6.58 -7.71
CA ASP A 46 2.46 5.18 -8.13
C ASP A 46 1.08 4.52 -7.95
N ILE A 47 0.39 4.32 -9.08
CA ILE A 47 -0.92 3.65 -9.16
C ILE A 47 -0.83 2.19 -8.68
N LYS A 48 0.30 1.49 -8.89
CA LYS A 48 0.45 0.10 -8.44
C LYS A 48 0.46 0.04 -6.92
N VAL A 49 1.18 0.96 -6.28
CA VAL A 49 1.18 1.09 -4.81
C VAL A 49 -0.22 1.43 -4.32
N LEU A 50 -0.93 2.37 -4.98
CA LEU A 50 -2.31 2.71 -4.64
C LEU A 50 -3.24 1.49 -4.70
N ARG A 51 -3.27 0.79 -5.83
CA ARG A 51 -4.11 -0.40 -6.05
C ARG A 51 -3.80 -1.53 -5.06
N SER A 52 -2.52 -1.73 -4.77
CA SER A 52 -2.08 -2.71 -3.79
C SER A 52 -2.62 -2.38 -2.39
N ASN A 53 -2.64 -1.10 -2.01
CA ASN A 53 -3.24 -0.66 -0.75
C ASN A 53 -4.77 -0.75 -0.75
N LEU A 54 -5.45 -0.46 -1.87
CA LEU A 54 -6.89 -0.69 -1.98
C LEU A 54 -7.24 -2.17 -1.72
N ALA A 55 -6.51 -3.09 -2.36
CA ALA A 55 -6.72 -4.53 -2.21
C ALA A 55 -6.48 -5.03 -0.78
N ARG A 56 -5.38 -4.59 -0.15
CA ARG A 56 -5.03 -4.99 1.23
C ARG A 56 -6.01 -4.50 2.30
N ASN A 57 -6.82 -3.50 1.97
CA ASN A 57 -7.76 -2.88 2.92
C ASN A 57 -9.23 -3.28 2.68
N VAL A 58 -9.48 -4.20 1.74
CA VAL A 58 -10.78 -4.85 1.62
C VAL A 58 -11.06 -5.69 2.87
N GLY A 59 -12.28 -5.62 3.38
CA GLY A 59 -12.71 -6.22 4.64
C GLY A 59 -12.33 -5.43 5.88
N ARG A 60 -11.41 -4.45 5.76
CA ARG A 60 -11.01 -3.57 6.87
C ARG A 60 -11.63 -2.18 6.77
N ILE A 61 -11.63 -1.58 5.59
CA ILE A 61 -12.22 -0.25 5.33
C ILE A 61 -13.56 -0.38 4.62
N GLY A 62 -13.69 -1.32 3.68
CA GLY A 62 -14.92 -1.54 2.90
C GLY A 62 -14.97 -2.96 2.33
N ALA A 63 -16.12 -3.39 1.85
CA ALA A 63 -16.36 -4.75 1.36
C ALA A 63 -15.75 -5.05 -0.01
N SER A 64 -15.29 -4.02 -0.75
CA SER A 64 -14.62 -4.18 -2.04
C SER A 64 -13.58 -3.08 -2.29
N GLN A 65 -12.66 -3.28 -3.24
CA GLN A 65 -11.66 -2.24 -3.58
C GLN A 65 -12.32 -0.91 -3.99
N ARG A 66 -13.47 -0.97 -4.66
CA ARG A 66 -14.24 0.23 -5.05
C ARG A 66 -14.78 0.95 -3.83
N GLU A 67 -15.33 0.21 -2.88
CA GLU A 67 -15.85 0.80 -1.65
C GLU A 67 -14.71 1.38 -0.80
N VAL A 68 -13.58 0.67 -0.68
CA VAL A 68 -12.38 1.20 -0.03
C VAL A 68 -11.96 2.51 -0.67
N LEU A 69 -11.89 2.57 -2.01
CA LEU A 69 -11.57 3.80 -2.74
C LEU A 69 -12.52 4.94 -2.36
N ARG A 70 -13.83 4.70 -2.47
CA ARG A 70 -14.88 5.67 -2.14
C ARG A 70 -14.75 6.21 -0.70
N MET A 71 -14.45 5.34 0.25
CA MET A 71 -14.31 5.70 1.67
C MET A 71 -13.04 6.52 1.92
N VAL A 72 -11.90 6.13 1.35
CA VAL A 72 -10.64 6.87 1.57
C VAL A 72 -10.59 8.20 0.83
N THR A 73 -11.39 8.39 -0.23
CA THR A 73 -11.51 9.66 -0.98
C THR A 73 -12.70 10.52 -0.57
N ALA A 74 -13.52 10.08 0.40
CA ALA A 74 -14.62 10.89 0.93
C ALA A 74 -14.09 12.21 1.54
N GLU A 75 -14.95 13.21 1.67
CA GLU A 75 -14.56 14.52 2.23
C GLU A 75 -13.97 14.40 3.64
N ASP A 76 -14.55 13.53 4.47
CA ASP A 76 -14.14 13.15 5.82
C ASP A 76 -13.31 11.85 5.86
N GLY A 77 -12.83 11.41 4.70
CA GLY A 77 -12.07 10.17 4.53
C GLY A 77 -10.62 10.29 5.00
N LEU A 78 -9.73 9.57 4.31
CA LEU A 78 -8.32 9.55 4.68
C LEU A 78 -7.67 10.92 4.46
N THR A 79 -6.97 11.39 5.49
CA THR A 79 -6.13 12.59 5.40
C THR A 79 -4.66 12.25 5.33
N CYS A 80 -3.94 12.98 4.47
CA CYS A 80 -2.50 12.95 4.33
C CYS A 80 -1.98 14.37 4.59
N ASN A 81 -1.14 14.54 5.62
CA ASN A 81 -0.63 15.86 5.99
C ASN A 81 -1.74 16.89 6.31
N GLY A 82 -2.85 16.44 6.91
CA GLY A 82 -3.96 17.31 7.31
C GLY A 82 -4.93 17.70 6.19
N VAL A 83 -4.73 17.24 4.95
CA VAL A 83 -5.67 17.43 3.83
C VAL A 83 -6.16 16.09 3.30
N ASN A 84 -7.33 16.06 2.65
CA ASN A 84 -7.85 14.81 2.07
C ASN A 84 -6.96 14.28 0.94
N LEU A 85 -7.09 12.98 0.64
CA LEU A 85 -6.21 12.27 -0.30
C LEU A 85 -6.21 12.88 -1.72
N ILE A 86 -7.34 13.38 -2.22
CA ILE A 86 -7.45 14.00 -3.56
C ILE A 86 -6.73 15.34 -3.58
N LYS A 87 -6.92 16.19 -2.57
CA LYS A 87 -6.23 17.47 -2.47
C LYS A 87 -4.74 17.27 -2.29
N PHE A 88 -4.35 16.28 -1.48
CA PHE A 88 -2.96 15.91 -1.29
C PHE A 88 -2.28 15.48 -2.59
N SER A 89 -2.99 14.80 -3.50
CA SER A 89 -2.42 14.42 -4.80
C SER A 89 -2.19 15.61 -5.72
N VAL A 90 -3.05 16.62 -5.67
CA VAL A 90 -2.81 17.89 -6.37
C VAL A 90 -1.61 18.63 -5.77
N GLU A 91 -1.52 18.76 -4.45
CA GLU A 91 -0.42 19.46 -3.78
C GLU A 91 0.97 18.83 -4.00
N ARG A 92 1.01 17.56 -4.44
CA ARG A 92 2.25 16.81 -4.70
C ARG A 92 2.52 16.58 -6.18
N ASP A 93 1.75 17.21 -7.07
CA ASP A 93 1.83 17.02 -8.52
C ASP A 93 1.74 15.54 -8.95
N ALA A 94 0.98 14.74 -8.20
CA ALA A 94 0.82 13.31 -8.41
C ALA A 94 -0.29 13.05 -9.45
N ASN A 95 -0.03 13.43 -10.70
CA ASN A 95 -1.04 13.46 -11.77
C ASN A 95 -1.65 12.08 -12.04
N SER A 96 -0.82 11.02 -12.07
CA SER A 96 -1.28 9.67 -12.40
C SER A 96 -2.22 9.13 -11.31
N VAL A 97 -1.85 9.34 -10.05
CA VAL A 97 -2.67 8.97 -8.90
C VAL A 97 -3.91 9.86 -8.82
N HIS A 98 -3.78 11.17 -9.04
CA HIS A 98 -4.91 12.09 -9.02
C HIS A 98 -5.99 11.70 -10.04
N GLU A 99 -5.60 11.44 -11.29
CA GLU A 99 -6.51 10.96 -12.34
C GLU A 99 -7.16 9.63 -11.96
N TYR A 100 -6.40 8.70 -11.38
CA TYR A 100 -6.95 7.43 -10.91
C TYR A 100 -8.00 7.62 -9.81
N LEU A 101 -7.74 8.50 -8.85
CA LEU A 101 -8.65 8.78 -7.74
C LEU A 101 -9.94 9.41 -8.25
N THR A 102 -9.87 10.44 -9.10
CA THR A 102 -11.05 11.20 -9.56
C THR A 102 -11.86 10.50 -10.64
N SER A 103 -11.26 9.64 -11.46
CA SER A 103 -11.99 8.87 -12.49
C SER A 103 -12.86 7.75 -11.92
N ARG A 104 -12.69 7.39 -10.64
CA ARG A 104 -13.33 6.22 -10.02
C ARG A 104 -13.90 6.45 -8.63
N SER A 105 -13.75 7.66 -8.07
CA SER A 105 -14.36 8.11 -6.81
C SER A 105 -15.83 8.48 -6.98
#